data_AF-A0A544TI16-F1
#
_entry.id   AF-A0A544TI16-F1
#
_cell.length_a   1.000
_cell.length_b   1.000
_cell.length_c   1.000
_cell.angle_alpha   90.00
_cell.angle_beta   90.00
_cell.angle_gamma   90.00
#
_symmetry.space_group_name_H-M   'P 1'
#
loop_
_entity.id
_entity.type
_entity.pdbx_description
1 polymer ?
#
loop_
_entity_poly.entity_id
_entity_poly.type
_entity_poly.pdbx_seq_one_letter_code
_entity_poly.pdbx_strand_id
1 'polypeptide(L)'
;MKTKTIICILIPLLLVGLVIVNRDFVSQSIEWKLNWGFDVPRPSKMETVFTSRNGFPNEGETFLILSYRSLENKLKDKDGWTAINEKSHDRVLTLLQSFQKNVTDINNTQNCESLFQEYPVSYNENDKYFYHLEEDNSYILAISNKREQKLYVMEWIQ
;
A
#
# COMPACT_ATOMS: atom_id res chain seq x y z
N MET A 1 39.16 -16.37 12.11
CA MET A 1 39.20 -14.89 12.07
C MET A 1 38.23 -14.27 11.06
N LYS A 2 38.15 -14.76 9.81
CA LYS A 2 37.26 -14.20 8.77
C LYS A 2 35.78 -14.11 9.15
N THR A 3 35.24 -15.09 9.86
CA THR A 3 33.82 -15.16 10.24
C THR A 3 33.41 -14.08 11.25
N LYS A 4 34.28 -13.72 12.20
CA LYS A 4 33.98 -12.68 13.20
C LYS A 4 33.92 -11.28 12.55
N THR A 5 34.80 -11.01 11.59
CA THR A 5 34.81 -9.74 10.84
C THR A 5 33.58 -9.60 9.94
N ILE A 6 33.15 -10.69 9.28
CA ILE A 6 31.93 -10.71 8.45
C ILE A 6 30.68 -10.43 9.29
N ILE A 7 30.58 -11.02 10.49
CA ILE A 7 29.45 -10.79 11.41
C ILE A 7 29.42 -9.34 11.92
N CYS A 8 30.57 -8.75 12.26
CA CYS A 8 30.64 -7.35 12.72
C CYS A 8 30.28 -6.32 11.64
N ILE A 9 30.29 -6.68 10.35
CA ILE A 9 29.90 -5.79 9.24
C ILE A 9 28.44 -6.03 8.85
N LEU A 10 27.99 -7.29 8.82
CA LEU A 10 26.61 -7.66 8.49
C LEU A 10 25.60 -7.16 9.51
N ILE A 11 25.91 -7.20 10.82
CA ILE A 11 24.97 -6.76 11.86
C ILE A 11 24.66 -5.25 11.76
N PRO A 12 25.66 -4.34 11.68
CA PRO A 12 25.39 -2.92 11.48
C PRO A 12 24.63 -2.61 10.19
N LEU A 13 24.98 -3.26 9.08
CA LEU A 13 24.28 -3.09 7.80
C LEU A 13 22.80 -3.51 7.91
N LEU A 14 22.54 -4.63 8.58
CA LEU A 14 21.18 -5.12 8.80
C LEU A 14 20.40 -4.19 9.73
N LEU A 15 21.04 -3.63 10.77
CA LEU A 15 20.43 -2.64 11.66
C LEU A 15 20.12 -1.33 10.93
N VAL A 16 21.02 -0.82 10.09
CA VAL A 16 20.80 0.41 9.30
C VAL A 16 19.62 0.21 8.34
N GLY A 17 19.56 -0.93 7.63
CA GLY A 17 18.41 -1.26 6.78
C GLY A 17 17.10 -1.30 7.56
N LEU A 18 17.11 -1.84 8.78
CA LEU A 18 15.93 -1.91 9.65
C LEU A 18 15.47 -0.54 10.13
N VAL A 19 16.42 0.39 10.39
CA VAL A 19 16.13 1.77 10.79
C VAL A 19 15.51 2.58 9.64
N ILE A 20 16.07 2.49 8.42
CA ILE A 20 15.56 3.21 7.25
C ILE A 20 14.13 2.76 6.92
N VAL A 21 13.92 1.45 6.79
CA VAL A 21 12.58 0.87 6.54
C VAL A 21 11.58 1.27 7.63
N ASN A 22 12.04 1.34 8.89
CA ASN A 22 11.18 1.77 9.98
C ASN A 22 10.79 3.25 9.86
N ARG A 23 11.74 4.13 9.50
CA ARG A 23 11.48 5.56 9.36
C ARG A 23 10.50 5.83 8.21
N ASP A 24 10.71 5.20 7.07
CA ASP A 24 9.90 5.43 5.88
C ASP A 24 8.47 4.94 6.09
N PHE A 25 8.28 3.76 6.72
CA PHE A 25 6.94 3.31 7.12
C PHE A 25 6.30 4.25 8.15
N VAL A 26 7.04 4.69 9.17
CA VAL A 26 6.48 5.58 10.20
C VAL A 26 5.99 6.89 9.57
N SER A 27 6.77 7.51 8.68
CA SER A 27 6.35 8.73 7.97
C SER A 27 5.06 8.49 7.19
N GLN A 28 5.05 7.46 6.33
CA GLN A 28 3.88 7.12 5.51
C GLN A 28 2.64 6.82 6.36
N SER A 29 2.80 6.08 7.47
CA SER A 29 1.69 5.74 8.36
C SER A 29 1.09 6.96 9.08
N ILE A 30 1.92 7.96 9.38
CA ILE A 30 1.46 9.23 9.96
C ILE A 30 0.68 10.02 8.92
N GLU A 31 1.22 10.15 7.70
CA GLU A 31 0.56 10.83 6.59
C GLU A 31 -0.81 10.20 6.30
N TRP A 32 -0.87 8.88 6.22
CA TRP A 32 -2.13 8.17 6.03
C TRP A 32 -3.16 8.41 7.12
N LYS A 33 -2.72 8.41 8.37
CA LYS A 33 -3.61 8.65 9.51
C LYS A 33 -4.14 10.08 9.52
N LEU A 34 -3.31 11.05 9.18
CA LEU A 34 -3.67 12.47 9.17
C LEU A 34 -4.54 12.85 7.97
N ASN A 35 -4.20 12.36 6.78
CA ASN A 35 -4.87 12.73 5.53
C ASN A 35 -6.15 11.91 5.31
N TRP A 36 -6.17 10.65 5.72
CA TRP A 36 -7.26 9.73 5.36
C TRP A 36 -7.96 9.09 6.55
N GLY A 37 -7.45 9.29 7.77
CA GLY A 37 -7.87 8.46 8.92
C GLY A 37 -7.48 6.99 8.77
N PHE A 38 -6.58 6.67 7.84
CA PHE A 38 -6.15 5.31 7.54
C PHE A 38 -5.03 4.89 8.51
N ASP A 39 -5.38 4.08 9.50
CA ASP A 39 -4.43 3.53 10.48
C ASP A 39 -4.17 2.06 10.17
N VAL A 40 -2.88 1.72 10.00
CA VAL A 40 -2.44 0.35 9.72
C VAL A 40 -1.28 -0.04 10.61
N PRO A 41 -1.26 -1.29 11.08
CA PRO A 41 -0.16 -1.80 11.87
C PRO A 41 1.14 -1.82 11.06
N ARG A 42 2.28 -1.86 11.76
CA ARG A 42 3.58 -2.04 11.11
C ARG A 42 3.67 -3.35 10.30
N PRO A 43 4.02 -3.29 9.00
CA PRO A 43 4.23 -4.47 8.18
C PRO A 43 5.62 -5.06 8.40
N SER A 44 5.80 -6.31 7.96
CA SER A 44 7.11 -6.95 7.87
C SER A 44 7.92 -6.49 6.66
N LYS A 45 7.26 -6.09 5.57
CA LYS A 45 7.87 -5.50 4.37
C LYS A 45 6.91 -4.47 3.80
N MET A 46 7.44 -3.33 3.37
CA MET A 46 6.73 -2.35 2.56
C MET A 46 7.46 -2.26 1.22
N GLU A 47 6.71 -2.35 0.14
CA GLU A 47 7.23 -2.31 -1.23
C GLU A 47 6.47 -1.26 -2.02
N THR A 48 7.20 -0.28 -2.55
CA THR A 48 6.66 0.69 -3.48
C THR A 48 6.69 0.09 -4.87
N VAL A 49 5.51 -0.29 -5.37
CA VAL A 49 5.35 -0.81 -6.73
C VAL A 49 5.48 0.35 -7.71
N PHE A 50 4.83 1.47 -7.40
CA PHE A 50 4.85 2.66 -8.24
C PHE A 50 4.65 3.92 -7.41
N THR A 51 5.27 5.00 -7.87
CA THR A 51 4.96 6.37 -7.46
C THR A 51 5.19 7.31 -8.64
N SER A 52 4.20 8.13 -8.96
CA SER A 52 4.34 9.27 -9.86
C SER A 52 4.42 10.56 -9.04
N ARG A 53 4.91 11.61 -9.70
CA ARG A 53 4.78 12.98 -9.20
C ARG A 53 4.34 13.86 -10.36
N ASN A 54 3.12 14.38 -10.27
CA ASN A 54 2.47 15.09 -11.36
C ASN A 54 2.23 16.56 -11.03
N GLY A 55 3.29 17.31 -10.68
CA GLY A 55 3.17 18.75 -10.46
C GLY A 55 3.67 19.22 -9.11
N PHE A 56 2.76 19.78 -8.29
CA PHE A 56 3.06 20.35 -6.97
C PHE A 56 3.65 19.29 -6.03
N PRO A 57 4.40 19.69 -4.99
CA PRO A 57 4.93 18.74 -4.02
C PRO A 57 3.78 17.94 -3.40
N ASN A 58 3.81 16.61 -3.58
CA ASN A 58 2.87 15.60 -3.07
C ASN A 58 1.66 15.27 -3.96
N GLU A 59 1.51 15.88 -5.14
CA GLU A 59 0.53 15.40 -6.14
C GLU A 59 1.06 14.16 -6.86
N GLY A 60 0.18 13.21 -7.15
CA GLY A 60 0.49 12.01 -7.91
C GLY A 60 -0.19 10.74 -7.40
N GLU A 61 0.17 9.64 -8.02
CA GLU A 61 -0.37 8.32 -7.75
C GLU A 61 0.69 7.45 -7.07
N THR A 62 0.30 6.69 -6.06
CA THR A 62 1.18 5.78 -5.34
C THR A 62 0.52 4.42 -5.22
N PHE A 63 1.27 3.34 -5.51
CA PHE A 63 0.86 1.97 -5.29
C PHE A 63 1.89 1.24 -4.42
N LEU A 64 1.45 0.80 -3.25
CA LEU A 64 2.26 0.14 -2.23
C LEU A 64 1.70 -1.24 -1.91
N ILE A 65 2.60 -2.19 -1.62
CA ILE A 65 2.27 -3.50 -1.08
C ILE A 65 2.91 -3.64 0.30
N LEU A 66 2.06 -3.81 1.32
CA LEU A 66 2.48 -4.08 2.68
C LEU A 66 2.30 -5.56 2.98
N SER A 67 3.40 -6.27 3.26
CA SER A 67 3.37 -7.68 3.62
C SER A 67 3.45 -7.86 5.14
N TYR A 68 2.64 -8.75 5.68
CA TYR A 68 2.54 -9.03 7.10
C TYR A 68 2.86 -10.49 7.41
N ARG A 69 3.32 -10.73 8.65
CA ARG A 69 3.36 -12.09 9.20
C ARG A 69 1.97 -12.59 9.60
N SER A 70 1.12 -11.66 10.06
CA SER A 70 -0.26 -11.91 10.47
C SER A 70 -1.04 -10.60 10.42
N LEU A 71 -2.05 -10.54 9.55
CA LEU A 71 -2.89 -9.38 9.26
C LEU A 71 -4.26 -9.47 9.94
N GLU A 72 -4.81 -10.68 10.06
CA GLU A 72 -6.20 -10.93 10.48
C GLU A 72 -6.59 -10.28 11.81
N ASN A 73 -5.69 -10.29 12.79
CA ASN A 73 -5.96 -9.74 14.13
C ASN A 73 -5.77 -8.22 14.22
N LYS A 74 -5.33 -7.57 13.13
CA LYS A 74 -4.87 -6.19 13.18
C LYS A 74 -5.78 -5.19 12.45
N LEU A 75 -6.62 -5.64 11.52
CA LEU A 75 -7.58 -4.79 10.81
C LEU A 75 -8.98 -4.96 11.42
N LYS A 76 -9.36 -4.08 12.36
CA LYS A 76 -10.66 -4.15 13.02
C LYS A 76 -11.71 -3.33 12.26
N ASP A 77 -12.96 -3.76 12.29
CA ASP A 77 -14.07 -3.09 11.57
C ASP A 77 -14.36 -1.65 12.07
N LYS A 78 -13.84 -1.30 13.26
CA LYS A 78 -14.01 0.03 13.85
C LYS A 78 -13.09 1.10 13.24
N ASP A 79 -12.11 0.69 12.45
CA ASP A 79 -11.07 1.58 11.91
C ASP A 79 -11.36 1.97 10.44
N GLY A 80 -12.65 2.08 10.06
CA GLY A 80 -13.09 2.44 8.71
C GLY A 80 -13.03 1.30 7.67
N TRP A 81 -12.66 0.09 8.08
CA TRP A 81 -12.63 -1.08 7.21
C TRP A 81 -14.01 -1.66 6.94
N THR A 82 -14.28 -1.94 5.68
CA THR A 82 -15.52 -2.59 5.22
C THR A 82 -15.20 -4.00 4.72
N ALA A 83 -16.00 -4.99 5.13
CA ALA A 83 -15.86 -6.36 4.62
C ALA A 83 -16.23 -6.44 3.13
N ILE A 84 -15.43 -7.17 2.35
CA ILE A 84 -15.71 -7.51 0.96
C ILE A 84 -16.71 -8.67 0.94
N ASN A 85 -17.89 -8.40 0.39
CA ASN A 85 -18.98 -9.34 0.14
C ASN A 85 -19.61 -9.07 -1.23
N GLU A 86 -20.61 -9.86 -1.62
CA GLU A 86 -21.32 -9.74 -2.91
C GLU A 86 -21.77 -8.31 -3.23
N LYS A 87 -22.21 -7.53 -2.23
CA LYS A 87 -22.72 -6.16 -2.44
C LYS A 87 -21.61 -5.13 -2.66
N SER A 88 -20.43 -5.36 -2.09
CA SER A 88 -19.29 -4.44 -2.18
C SER A 88 -18.27 -4.87 -3.23
N HIS A 89 -18.32 -6.11 -3.70
CA HIS A 89 -17.37 -6.67 -4.66
C HIS A 89 -17.26 -5.80 -5.91
N ASP A 90 -18.38 -5.46 -6.54
CA ASP A 90 -18.43 -4.65 -7.76
C ASP A 90 -17.89 -3.22 -7.52
N ARG A 91 -18.15 -2.66 -6.33
CA ARG A 91 -17.59 -1.36 -5.93
C ARG A 91 -16.07 -1.43 -5.84
N VAL A 92 -15.52 -2.43 -5.15
CA VAL A 92 -14.06 -2.59 -5.00
C VAL A 92 -13.41 -2.79 -6.37
N LEU A 93 -14.02 -3.64 -7.22
CA LEU A 93 -13.54 -3.87 -8.58
C LEU A 93 -13.54 -2.58 -9.41
N THR A 94 -14.62 -1.80 -9.34
CA THR A 94 -14.72 -0.52 -10.05
C THR A 94 -13.64 0.46 -9.59
N LEU A 95 -13.46 0.61 -8.27
CA LEU A 95 -12.44 1.51 -7.71
C LEU A 95 -11.02 1.10 -8.12
N LEU A 96 -10.72 -0.20 -8.09
CA LEU A 96 -9.43 -0.74 -8.55
C LEU A 96 -9.21 -0.47 -10.04
N GLN A 97 -10.21 -0.77 -10.88
CA GLN A 97 -10.13 -0.53 -12.32
C GLN A 97 -9.99 0.97 -12.65
N SER A 98 -10.69 1.83 -11.92
CA SER A 98 -10.54 3.28 -12.05
C SER A 98 -9.13 3.72 -11.72
N PHE A 99 -8.55 3.26 -10.61
CA PHE A 99 -7.16 3.58 -10.26
C PHE A 99 -6.19 3.11 -11.34
N GLN A 100 -6.28 1.84 -11.77
CA GLN A 100 -5.41 1.28 -12.80
C GLN A 100 -5.49 2.05 -14.12
N LYS A 101 -6.72 2.38 -14.54
CA LYS A 101 -6.94 3.17 -15.75
C LYS A 101 -6.32 4.57 -15.64
N ASN A 102 -6.57 5.27 -14.54
CA ASN A 102 -6.06 6.63 -14.36
C ASN A 102 -4.53 6.66 -14.32
N VAL A 103 -3.91 5.70 -13.62
CA VAL A 103 -2.45 5.55 -13.62
C VAL A 103 -1.91 5.33 -15.03
N THR A 104 -2.52 4.44 -15.81
CA THR A 104 -2.09 4.16 -17.20
C THR A 104 -2.31 5.37 -18.12
N ASP A 105 -3.45 6.04 -18.02
CA ASP A 105 -3.79 7.19 -18.86
C ASP A 105 -2.85 8.38 -18.61
N ILE A 106 -2.54 8.67 -17.34
CA ILE A 106 -1.69 9.79 -16.93
C ILE A 106 -0.21 9.47 -17.17
N ASN A 107 0.23 8.26 -16.86
CA ASN A 107 1.63 7.85 -16.93
C ASN A 107 1.96 7.08 -18.21
N ASN A 108 1.27 7.34 -19.33
CA ASN A 108 1.34 6.62 -20.61
C ASN A 108 2.78 6.34 -21.16
N THR A 109 3.79 7.09 -20.70
CA THR A 109 5.22 6.81 -21.01
C THR A 109 5.83 5.62 -20.27
N GLN A 110 5.23 5.22 -19.16
CA GLN A 110 5.62 4.08 -18.35
C GLN A 110 4.63 2.95 -18.64
N ASN A 111 5.12 1.73 -18.82
CA ASN A 111 4.28 0.57 -19.14
C ASN A 111 3.49 0.10 -17.90
N CYS A 112 2.60 0.94 -17.39
CA CYS A 112 1.83 0.70 -16.17
C CYS A 112 0.90 -0.52 -16.30
N GLU A 113 0.45 -0.86 -17.50
CA GLU A 113 -0.30 -2.09 -17.74
C GLU A 113 0.51 -3.33 -17.37
N SER A 114 1.79 -3.40 -17.78
CA SER A 114 2.67 -4.51 -17.40
C SER A 114 2.92 -4.58 -15.89
N LEU A 115 2.93 -3.42 -15.23
CA LEU A 115 3.11 -3.33 -13.77
C LEU A 115 1.93 -3.95 -13.02
N PHE A 116 0.70 -3.74 -13.46
CA PHE A 116 -0.47 -4.40 -12.84
C PHE A 116 -0.57 -5.89 -13.15
N GLN A 117 0.11 -6.37 -14.20
CA GLN A 117 0.26 -7.80 -14.47
C GLN A 117 1.34 -8.45 -13.58
N GLU A 118 2.44 -7.73 -13.31
CA GLU A 118 3.52 -8.21 -12.44
C GLU A 118 3.09 -8.19 -10.96
N TYR A 119 2.31 -7.18 -10.57
CA TYR A 119 1.81 -6.97 -9.21
C TYR A 119 0.27 -6.99 -9.15
N PRO A 120 -0.38 -8.14 -9.43
CA PRO A 120 -1.82 -8.22 -9.42
C PRO A 120 -2.37 -8.04 -8.00
N VAL A 121 -3.44 -7.25 -7.90
CA VAL A 121 -4.22 -7.10 -6.67
C VAL A 121 -5.20 -8.27 -6.58
N SER A 122 -4.95 -9.18 -5.65
CA SER A 122 -5.82 -10.34 -5.37
C SER A 122 -6.55 -10.14 -4.05
N TYR A 123 -7.84 -10.50 -4.00
CA TYR A 123 -8.66 -10.49 -2.79
C TYR A 123 -9.85 -11.44 -2.97
N ASN A 124 -10.49 -11.84 -1.87
CA ASN A 124 -11.63 -12.75 -1.84
C ASN A 124 -12.79 -12.18 -1.00
N GLU A 125 -13.94 -12.85 -1.09
CA GLU A 125 -14.99 -12.74 -0.09
C GLU A 125 -14.40 -13.09 1.28
N ASN A 126 -14.66 -12.28 2.30
CA ASN A 126 -14.03 -12.26 3.64
C ASN A 126 -12.79 -11.37 3.81
N ASP A 127 -12.21 -10.82 2.74
CA ASP A 127 -11.24 -9.73 2.87
C ASP A 127 -11.93 -8.41 3.24
N LYS A 128 -11.15 -7.36 3.45
CA LYS A 128 -11.63 -6.03 3.78
C LYS A 128 -11.03 -5.01 2.83
N TYR A 129 -11.75 -3.90 2.65
CA TYR A 129 -11.23 -2.72 1.99
C TYR A 129 -11.47 -1.47 2.84
N PHE A 130 -10.61 -0.49 2.65
CA PHE A 130 -10.75 0.86 3.16
C PHE A 130 -10.81 1.78 1.94
N TYR A 131 -11.75 2.72 1.94
CA TYR A 131 -11.86 3.70 0.88
C TYR A 131 -12.28 5.04 1.45
N HIS A 132 -11.56 6.08 1.09
CA HIS A 132 -11.88 7.46 1.44
C HIS A 132 -11.62 8.36 0.23
N LEU A 133 -12.55 9.29 -0.03
CA LEU A 133 -12.52 10.24 -1.15
C LEU A 133 -12.72 11.64 -0.56
N GLU A 134 -11.81 12.54 -0.89
CA GLU A 134 -11.85 13.95 -0.52
C GLU A 134 -12.59 14.80 -1.57
N GLU A 135 -12.91 16.05 -1.22
CA GLU A 135 -13.65 16.98 -2.08
C GLU A 135 -12.90 17.36 -3.36
N ASP A 136 -11.58 17.35 -3.31
CA ASP A 136 -10.67 17.60 -4.44
C ASP A 136 -10.52 16.40 -5.39
N ASN A 137 -11.23 15.29 -5.12
CA ASN A 137 -11.12 13.99 -5.79
C ASN A 137 -9.82 13.22 -5.50
N SER A 138 -9.01 13.67 -4.53
CA SER A 138 -7.95 12.84 -3.97
C SER A 138 -8.57 11.67 -3.20
N TYR A 139 -7.97 10.49 -3.28
CA TYR A 139 -8.49 9.30 -2.58
C TYR A 139 -7.42 8.30 -2.19
N ILE A 140 -7.80 7.45 -1.24
CA ILE A 140 -7.09 6.23 -0.89
C ILE A 140 -8.02 5.02 -1.05
N LEU A 141 -7.49 3.95 -1.63
CA LEU A 141 -8.08 2.63 -1.67
C LEU A 141 -7.07 1.64 -1.09
N ALA A 142 -7.43 0.99 0.02
CA ALA A 142 -6.65 -0.12 0.55
C ALA A 142 -7.46 -1.41 0.50
N ILE A 143 -6.86 -2.50 0.05
CA ILE A 143 -7.49 -3.81 -0.06
C ILE A 143 -6.62 -4.83 0.67
N SER A 144 -7.19 -5.55 1.63
CA SER A 144 -6.50 -6.63 2.32
C SER A 144 -6.60 -7.93 1.52
N ASN A 145 -5.57 -8.75 1.61
CA ASN A 145 -5.64 -10.16 1.27
C ASN A 145 -5.15 -10.96 2.47
N LYS A 146 -6.08 -11.55 3.21
CA LYS A 146 -5.78 -12.34 4.40
C LYS A 146 -4.99 -13.58 4.05
N ARG A 147 -5.31 -14.26 2.95
CA ARG A 147 -4.62 -15.50 2.55
C ARG A 147 -3.13 -15.27 2.28
N GLU A 148 -2.80 -14.18 1.58
CA GLU A 148 -1.43 -13.80 1.25
C GLU A 148 -0.77 -12.94 2.32
N GLN A 149 -1.53 -12.53 3.36
CA GLN A 149 -1.09 -11.62 4.41
C GLN A 149 -0.58 -10.29 3.85
N LYS A 150 -1.27 -9.75 2.84
CA LYS A 150 -0.90 -8.50 2.15
C LYS A 150 -1.96 -7.42 2.36
N LEU A 151 -1.50 -6.17 2.26
CA LEU A 151 -2.35 -5.01 2.08
C LEU A 151 -1.86 -4.23 0.87
N TYR A 152 -2.73 -4.07 -0.11
CA TYR A 152 -2.52 -3.23 -1.27
C TYR A 152 -3.02 -1.85 -0.92
N VAL A 153 -2.20 -0.82 -1.06
CA VAL A 153 -2.58 0.58 -0.79
C VAL A 153 -2.33 1.39 -2.05
N MET A 154 -3.40 1.99 -2.55
CA MET A 154 -3.42 2.81 -3.75
C MET A 154 -3.91 4.20 -3.34
N GLU A 155 -3.11 5.21 -3.63
CA GLU A 155 -3.37 6.60 -3.24
C GLU A 155 -3.24 7.47 -4.49
N TRP A 156 -4.17 8.41 -4.66
CA TRP A 156 -4.07 9.46 -5.65
C TRP A 156 -4.35 10.80 -4.98
N ILE A 157 -3.36 11.69 -5.01
CA ILE A 157 -3.46 13.07 -4.55
C ILE A 157 -3.49 13.98 -5.78
N GLN A 158 -4.54 14.80 -5.90
CA GLN A 158 -4.71 15.79 -6.97
C GLN A 158 -4.10 17.14 -6.63
#